data_AF-A0AAU8EYE3-F1
#
_entry.id   AF-A0AAU8EYE3-F1
#
_cell.length_a   1.000
_cell.length_b   1.000
_cell.length_c   1.000
_cell.angle_alpha   90.00
_cell.angle_beta   90.00
_cell.angle_gamma   90.00
#
_symmetry.space_group_name_H-M   'P 1'
#
loop_
_entity.id
_entity.type
_entity.pdbx_description
1 polymer ?
#
loop_
_entity_poly.entity_id
_entity_poly.type
_entity_poly.pdbx_seq_one_letter_code
_entity_poly.pdbx_strand_id
1 'polypeptide(L)'
;MVVNLLQARVVEQIEAWTPWDRRVWHTGTVLALQELVEASSWSVRGALSDSAVQWLRSSLLPELGRDHGLANPAIRTQLETVLKHPLSYASQRRRQLERITEYVAGHYLDGWLEAAKKGSVHLERGSRYMASYALDLGFHPEYLRKVIARHSEATEEELIEELRRLAARPAATFKGWVLLLDVPERELMEQRSSWIDPTEMARLMRSIGEQPPRNQSGGFGSKSAQGTKLPRLKR
;
A
#
# COMPACT_ATOMS: atom_id res chain seq x y z
N MET A 1 6.26 -21.95 24.35
CA MET A 1 6.41 -20.82 23.42
C MET A 1 5.03 -20.53 22.87
N VAL A 2 4.46 -19.37 23.19
CA VAL A 2 3.13 -18.99 22.68
C VAL A 2 3.36 -18.43 21.28
N VAL A 3 2.86 -19.12 20.26
CA VAL A 3 2.93 -18.64 18.88
C VAL A 3 1.85 -17.58 18.71
N ASN A 4 2.24 -16.34 18.37
CA ASN A 4 1.27 -15.35 17.95
C ASN A 4 0.72 -15.74 16.57
N LEU A 5 -0.50 -16.29 16.55
CA LEU A 5 -1.15 -16.77 15.33
C LEU A 5 -1.42 -15.62 14.35
N LEU A 6 -1.76 -14.44 14.85
CA LEU A 6 -2.01 -13.26 14.02
C LEU A 6 -0.76 -12.83 13.28
N GLN A 7 0.38 -12.81 13.97
CA GLN A 7 1.69 -12.53 13.39
C GLN A 7 2.02 -13.53 12.27
N ALA A 8 1.92 -14.82 12.56
CA ALA A 8 2.24 -15.87 11.59
C ALA A 8 1.36 -15.72 10.35
N ARG A 9 0.07 -15.45 10.54
CA ARG A 9 -0.87 -15.31 9.44
C ARG A 9 -0.65 -14.04 8.64
N VAL A 10 -0.31 -12.91 9.26
CA VAL A 10 0.07 -11.69 8.54
C VAL A 10 1.31 -11.91 7.68
N VAL A 11 2.34 -12.60 8.21
CA VAL A 11 3.55 -12.93 7.44
C VAL A 11 3.19 -13.74 6.22
N GLU A 12 2.33 -14.74 6.38
CA GLU A 12 1.88 -15.57 5.28
C GLU A 12 1.15 -14.73 4.21
N GLN A 13 0.24 -13.82 4.61
CA GLN A 13 -0.51 -12.97 3.67
C GLN A 13 0.40 -12.09 2.81
N ILE A 14 1.58 -11.74 3.33
CA ILE A 14 2.58 -10.89 2.67
C ILE A 14 3.50 -11.72 1.77
N GLU A 15 3.59 -13.04 2.00
CA GLU A 15 4.55 -13.91 1.35
C GLU A 15 4.18 -14.17 -0.12
N ALA A 16 5.03 -13.69 -1.03
CA ALA A 16 4.75 -13.67 -2.47
C ALA A 16 4.70 -15.06 -3.13
N TRP A 17 5.37 -16.06 -2.54
CA TRP A 17 5.42 -17.42 -3.07
C TRP A 17 4.43 -18.37 -2.42
N THR A 18 3.68 -17.92 -1.41
CA THR A 18 2.64 -18.75 -0.84
C THR A 18 1.52 -18.87 -1.89
N PRO A 19 1.18 -20.10 -2.31
CA PRO A 19 0.16 -20.33 -3.33
C PRO A 19 -1.23 -20.07 -2.74
N TRP A 20 -1.55 -18.80 -2.58
CA TRP A 20 -2.88 -18.35 -2.18
C TRP A 20 -3.85 -18.56 -3.33
N ASP A 21 -5.08 -18.99 -3.00
CA ASP A 21 -6.19 -18.82 -3.93
C ASP A 21 -6.36 -17.31 -4.16
N ARG A 22 -6.22 -16.85 -5.41
CA ARG A 22 -6.34 -15.43 -5.79
C ARG A 22 -7.69 -14.82 -5.40
N ARG A 23 -8.69 -15.66 -5.09
CA ARG A 23 -9.98 -15.23 -4.51
C ARG A 23 -9.86 -14.65 -3.09
N VAL A 24 -8.74 -14.88 -2.42
CA VAL A 24 -8.47 -14.43 -1.05
C VAL A 24 -7.88 -13.01 -1.03
N TRP A 25 -7.27 -12.56 -2.13
CA TRP A 25 -6.83 -11.18 -2.28
C TRP A 25 -8.05 -10.29 -2.50
N HIS A 26 -8.42 -9.57 -1.45
CA HIS A 26 -9.46 -8.55 -1.48
C HIS A 26 -8.80 -7.20 -1.27
N THR A 27 -9.24 -6.19 -2.02
CA THR A 27 -8.76 -4.82 -1.85
C THR A 27 -8.98 -4.39 -0.39
N GLY A 28 -7.97 -3.79 0.23
CA GLY A 28 -8.12 -3.21 1.57
C GLY A 28 -9.21 -2.15 1.57
N THR A 29 -10.01 -2.07 2.64
CA THR A 29 -11.14 -1.13 2.70
C THR A 29 -10.72 0.32 2.48
N VAL A 30 -9.57 0.72 3.04
CA VAL A 30 -9.04 2.09 2.87
C VAL A 30 -8.70 2.37 1.40
N LEU A 31 -7.97 1.47 0.74
CA LEU A 31 -7.63 1.61 -0.67
C LEU A 31 -8.89 1.65 -1.53
N ALA A 32 -9.85 0.75 -1.29
CA ALA A 32 -11.08 0.72 -2.07
C ALA A 32 -11.92 2.00 -1.92
N LEU A 33 -11.91 2.64 -0.74
CA LEU A 33 -12.52 3.95 -0.54
C LEU A 33 -11.78 5.06 -1.29
N GLN A 34 -10.44 5.02 -1.34
CA GLN A 34 -9.62 5.96 -2.11
C GLN A 34 -9.87 5.80 -3.61
N GLU A 35 -9.89 4.56 -4.10
CA GLU A 35 -10.21 4.22 -5.49
C GLU A 35 -11.61 4.70 -5.88
N LEU A 36 -12.60 4.60 -5.00
CA LEU A 36 -13.94 5.14 -5.27
C LEU A 36 -13.94 6.66 -5.43
N VAL A 37 -13.19 7.37 -4.58
CA VAL A 37 -13.01 8.83 -4.70
C VAL A 37 -12.33 9.17 -6.02
N GLU A 38 -11.28 8.43 -6.40
CA GLU A 38 -10.54 8.64 -7.65
C GLU A 38 -11.39 8.30 -8.88
N ALA A 39 -12.10 7.17 -8.87
CA ALA A 39 -12.96 6.69 -9.96
C ALA A 39 -14.03 7.71 -10.34
N SER A 40 -14.55 8.45 -9.37
CA SER A 40 -15.49 9.55 -9.65
C SER A 40 -14.89 10.62 -10.58
N SER A 41 -13.58 10.88 -10.47
CA SER A 41 -12.88 11.84 -11.33
C SER A 41 -12.62 11.30 -12.74
N TRP A 42 -12.34 10.01 -12.85
CA TRP A 42 -12.17 9.31 -14.13
C TRP A 42 -13.46 9.23 -14.94
N SER A 43 -14.61 9.15 -14.27
CA SER A 43 -15.92 9.20 -14.92
C SER A 43 -16.15 10.51 -15.68
N VAL A 44 -15.81 11.66 -15.10
CA VAL A 44 -15.93 12.97 -15.77
C VAL A 44 -14.96 13.10 -16.96
N ARG A 45 -13.82 12.40 -16.92
CA ARG A 45 -12.85 12.37 -18.02
C ARG A 45 -13.20 11.37 -19.13
N GLY A 46 -14.31 10.65 -19.00
CA GLY A 46 -14.75 9.64 -19.97
C GLY A 46 -13.92 8.36 -19.95
N ALA A 47 -13.04 8.17 -18.96
CA ALA A 47 -12.24 6.95 -18.83
C ALA A 47 -13.01 5.80 -18.17
N LEU A 48 -14.02 6.11 -17.35
CA LEU A 48 -14.93 5.15 -16.72
C LEU A 48 -16.38 5.55 -16.98
N SER A 49 -17.29 4.57 -17.01
CA SER A 49 -18.73 4.87 -17.01
C SER A 49 -19.22 5.22 -15.60
N ASP A 50 -20.30 6.00 -15.50
CA ASP A 50 -20.95 6.25 -14.21
C ASP A 50 -21.42 4.95 -13.55
N SER A 51 -21.90 3.99 -14.35
CA SER A 51 -22.30 2.67 -13.86
C SER A 51 -21.17 1.91 -13.17
N ALA A 52 -19.92 2.03 -13.64
CA ALA A 52 -18.76 1.41 -13.00
C ALA A 52 -18.49 2.03 -11.61
N VAL A 53 -18.63 3.35 -11.49
CA VAL A 53 -18.49 4.06 -10.21
C VAL A 53 -19.60 3.64 -9.24
N GLN A 54 -20.86 3.55 -9.71
CA GLN A 54 -21.97 3.12 -8.86
C GLN A 54 -21.86 1.65 -8.44
N TRP A 55 -21.33 0.79 -9.31
CA TRP A 55 -21.05 -0.60 -8.98
C TRP A 55 -20.02 -0.69 -7.84
N LEU A 56 -18.87 -0.02 -7.98
CA LEU A 56 -17.83 0.01 -6.95
C LEU A 56 -18.36 0.56 -5.61
N ARG A 57 -19.16 1.64 -5.65
CA ARG A 57 -19.84 2.16 -4.46
C ARG A 57 -20.68 1.09 -3.76
N SER A 58 -21.52 0.39 -4.52
CA SER A 58 -22.44 -0.60 -3.96
C SER A 58 -21.74 -1.85 -3.43
N SER A 59 -20.61 -2.25 -4.03
CA SER A 59 -19.84 -3.41 -3.60
C SER A 59 -19.11 -3.20 -2.27
N LEU A 60 -18.88 -1.95 -1.84
CA LEU A 60 -18.19 -1.64 -0.59
C LEU A 60 -19.10 -1.70 0.64
N LEU A 61 -20.40 -1.49 0.49
CA LEU A 61 -21.35 -1.45 1.62
C LEU A 61 -21.30 -2.72 2.50
N PRO A 62 -21.26 -3.96 1.96
CA PRO A 62 -21.18 -5.18 2.77
C PRO A 62 -19.87 -5.33 3.55
N GLU A 63 -18.78 -4.73 3.06
CA GLU A 63 -17.44 -4.88 3.64
C GLU A 63 -17.25 -3.98 4.87
N LEU A 64 -17.87 -2.80 4.90
CA LEU A 64 -17.72 -1.83 6.00
C LEU A 64 -18.07 -2.38 7.39
N GLY A 65 -19.03 -3.30 7.46
CA GLY A 65 -19.49 -3.89 8.71
C GLY A 65 -18.57 -4.96 9.30
N ARG A 66 -17.69 -5.54 8.46
CA ARG A 66 -16.83 -6.68 8.84
C ARG A 66 -15.40 -6.26 9.20
N ASP A 67 -15.06 -5.02 8.88
CA ASP A 67 -13.74 -4.45 9.08
C ASP A 67 -13.63 -3.72 10.43
N HIS A 68 -12.81 -4.26 11.32
CA HIS A 68 -12.54 -3.65 12.63
C HIS A 68 -11.64 -2.41 12.53
N GLY A 69 -10.96 -2.17 11.42
CA GLY A 69 -10.26 -0.90 11.18
C GLY A 69 -11.25 0.29 11.09
N LEU A 70 -12.52 0.00 10.82
CA LEU A 70 -13.63 0.94 10.90
C LEU A 70 -14.41 0.82 12.23
N ALA A 71 -13.75 0.43 13.33
CA ALA A 71 -14.41 0.15 14.61
C ALA A 71 -15.20 1.34 15.19
N ASN A 72 -14.91 2.58 14.78
CA ASN A 72 -15.68 3.75 15.21
C ASN A 72 -17.10 3.70 14.57
N PRO A 73 -18.16 3.46 15.36
CA PRO A 73 -19.51 3.31 14.81
C PRO A 73 -20.00 4.58 14.10
N ALA A 74 -19.61 5.76 14.59
CA ALA A 74 -19.98 7.03 13.97
C ALA A 74 -19.38 7.17 12.57
N ILE A 75 -18.11 6.77 12.38
CA ILE A 75 -17.46 6.78 11.06
C ILE A 75 -18.15 5.79 10.11
N ARG A 76 -18.46 4.58 10.60
CA ARG A 76 -19.19 3.58 9.79
C ARG A 76 -20.56 4.11 9.35
N THR A 77 -21.34 4.69 10.26
CA THR A 77 -22.64 5.29 9.93
C THR A 77 -22.52 6.44 8.92
N GLN A 78 -21.47 7.26 9.01
CA GLN A 78 -21.22 8.32 8.03
C GLN A 78 -20.87 7.74 6.65
N LEU A 79 -19.98 6.74 6.59
CA LEU A 79 -19.64 6.05 5.35
C LEU A 79 -20.88 5.41 4.73
N GLU A 80 -21.67 4.66 5.50
CA GLU A 80 -22.92 4.05 5.03
C GLU A 80 -23.89 5.10 4.49
N THR A 81 -24.08 6.22 5.19
CA THR A 81 -24.94 7.33 4.73
C THR A 81 -24.46 7.89 3.39
N VAL A 82 -23.16 8.09 3.22
CA VAL A 82 -22.58 8.59 1.97
C VAL A 82 -22.73 7.57 0.84
N LEU A 83 -22.39 6.30 1.10
CA LEU A 83 -22.39 5.23 0.11
C LEU A 83 -23.79 4.73 -0.26
N LYS A 84 -24.84 5.01 0.53
CA LYS A 84 -26.23 4.69 0.17
C LYS A 84 -26.76 5.48 -1.02
N HIS A 85 -26.20 6.65 -1.30
CA HIS A 85 -26.62 7.51 -2.41
C HIS A 85 -25.62 7.52 -3.56
N PRO A 86 -26.07 7.74 -4.82
CA PRO A 86 -25.17 7.86 -5.95
C PRO A 86 -24.09 8.93 -5.74
N LEU A 87 -22.88 8.61 -6.18
CA LEU A 87 -21.74 9.51 -6.12
C LEU A 87 -21.49 10.11 -7.50
N SER A 88 -21.47 11.43 -7.60
CA SER A 88 -20.96 12.16 -8.76
C SER A 88 -19.76 13.01 -8.37
N TYR A 89 -18.86 13.27 -9.31
CA TYR A 89 -17.62 14.00 -9.05
C TYR A 89 -17.83 15.37 -8.38
N ALA A 90 -18.77 16.17 -8.87
CA ALA A 90 -19.06 17.50 -8.36
C ALA A 90 -19.87 17.50 -7.05
N SER A 91 -20.35 16.34 -6.59
CA SER A 91 -21.24 16.27 -5.44
C SER A 91 -20.56 16.59 -4.11
N GLN A 92 -21.33 17.18 -3.20
CA GLN A 92 -20.92 17.35 -1.80
C GLN A 92 -20.59 16.00 -1.14
N ARG A 93 -21.29 14.93 -1.55
CA ARG A 93 -21.07 13.56 -1.03
C ARG A 93 -19.69 13.02 -1.38
N ARG A 94 -19.18 13.25 -2.59
CA ARG A 94 -17.81 12.87 -2.95
C ARG A 94 -16.78 13.58 -2.07
N ARG A 95 -16.94 14.88 -1.84
CA ARG A 95 -16.06 15.65 -0.94
C ARG A 95 -16.15 15.17 0.51
N GLN A 96 -17.34 14.75 0.94
CA GLN A 96 -17.53 14.16 2.25
C GLN A 96 -16.84 12.79 2.35
N LEU A 97 -16.99 11.94 1.33
CA LEU A 97 -16.31 10.65 1.24
C LEU A 97 -14.80 10.84 1.34
N GLU A 98 -14.23 11.74 0.55
CA GLU A 98 -12.81 12.07 0.53
C GLU A 98 -12.28 12.43 1.93
N ARG A 99 -12.96 13.34 2.64
CA ARG A 99 -12.57 13.71 4.02
C ARG A 99 -12.67 12.53 5.00
N ILE A 100 -13.71 11.71 4.90
CA ILE A 100 -13.86 10.54 5.78
C ILE A 100 -12.76 9.52 5.46
N THR A 101 -12.46 9.29 4.18
CA THR A 101 -11.41 8.38 3.73
C THR A 101 -10.03 8.83 4.21
N GLU A 102 -9.72 10.13 4.13
CA GLU A 102 -8.47 10.70 4.67
C GLU A 102 -8.37 10.48 6.19
N TYR A 103 -9.46 10.75 6.92
CA TYR A 103 -9.51 10.51 8.36
C TYR A 103 -9.32 9.03 8.71
N VAL A 104 -10.02 8.13 8.00
CA VAL A 104 -9.93 6.68 8.19
C VAL A 104 -8.51 6.20 7.92
N ALA A 105 -7.86 6.62 6.83
CA ALA A 105 -6.49 6.24 6.54
C ALA A 105 -5.53 6.59 7.68
N GLY A 106 -5.67 7.78 8.29
CA GLY A 106 -4.84 8.18 9.43
C GLY A 106 -5.04 7.36 10.71
N HIS A 107 -6.22 6.76 10.90
CA HIS A 107 -6.62 6.11 12.15
C HIS A 107 -7.01 4.63 11.99
N TYR A 108 -6.75 4.04 10.83
CA TYR A 108 -7.27 2.72 10.47
C TYR A 108 -6.80 1.62 11.43
N LEU A 109 -5.53 1.66 11.83
CA LEU A 109 -4.96 0.68 12.74
C LEU A 109 -5.37 0.90 14.21
N ASP A 110 -5.91 2.07 14.56
CA ASP A 110 -6.47 2.29 15.91
C ASP A 110 -7.70 1.41 16.13
N GLY A 111 -8.54 1.24 15.10
CA GLY A 111 -9.70 0.35 15.18
C GLY A 111 -9.30 -1.11 15.43
N TRP A 112 -8.24 -1.58 14.77
CA TRP A 112 -7.68 -2.91 14.98
C TRP A 112 -7.05 -3.06 16.37
N LEU A 113 -6.36 -2.03 16.86
CA LEU A 113 -5.77 -2.04 18.20
C LEU A 113 -6.85 -2.14 19.29
N GLU A 114 -7.95 -1.38 19.15
CA GLU A 114 -9.09 -1.48 20.06
C GLU A 114 -9.80 -2.84 19.98
N ALA A 115 -9.83 -3.46 18.80
CA ALA A 115 -10.36 -4.82 18.65
C ALA A 115 -9.48 -5.86 19.35
N ALA A 116 -8.16 -5.71 19.29
CA ALA A 116 -7.19 -6.59 19.95
C ALA A 116 -7.29 -6.51 21.47
N LYS A 117 -7.36 -5.29 22.03
CA LYS A 117 -7.58 -5.07 23.48
C LYS A 117 -8.85 -5.76 24.01
N LYS A 118 -9.85 -5.94 23.15
CA LYS A 118 -11.12 -6.62 23.47
C LYS A 118 -11.13 -8.11 23.14
N GLY A 119 -10.02 -8.66 22.62
CA GLY A 119 -9.93 -10.06 22.18
C GLY A 119 -10.90 -10.40 21.04
N SER A 120 -11.19 -9.42 20.18
CA SER A 120 -12.22 -9.51 19.12
C SER A 120 -11.64 -9.57 17.70
N VAL A 121 -10.31 -9.70 17.56
CA VAL A 121 -9.65 -9.77 16.26
C VAL A 121 -9.97 -11.13 15.63
N HIS A 122 -10.70 -11.09 14.50
CA HIS A 122 -10.88 -12.29 13.70
C HIS A 122 -9.60 -12.59 12.90
N LEU A 123 -8.86 -13.63 13.30
CA LEU A 123 -7.53 -13.98 12.77
C LEU A 123 -7.37 -13.83 11.24
N GLU A 124 -8.16 -14.56 10.45
CA GLU A 124 -8.01 -14.56 8.98
C GLU A 124 -8.37 -13.23 8.33
N ARG A 125 -9.32 -12.50 8.91
CA ARG A 125 -9.81 -11.24 8.34
C ARG A 125 -8.89 -10.09 8.74
N GLY A 126 -8.50 -10.04 10.01
CA GLY A 126 -7.55 -9.07 10.54
C GLY A 126 -6.20 -9.17 9.86
N SER A 127 -5.65 -10.38 9.73
CA SER A 127 -4.38 -10.57 9.04
C SER A 127 -4.42 -10.06 7.59
N ARG A 128 -5.48 -10.39 6.84
CA ARG A 128 -5.68 -9.93 5.47
C ARG A 128 -5.79 -8.41 5.36
N TYR A 129 -6.66 -7.78 6.15
CA TYR A 129 -6.87 -6.34 6.08
C TYR A 129 -5.63 -5.55 6.50
N MET A 130 -4.92 -6.01 7.53
CA MET A 130 -3.70 -5.37 7.99
C MET A 130 -2.54 -5.55 7.01
N ALA A 131 -2.37 -6.75 6.45
CA ALA A 131 -1.38 -7.02 5.40
C ALA A 131 -1.65 -6.16 4.16
N SER A 132 -2.90 -6.16 3.67
CA SER A 132 -3.30 -5.36 2.50
C SER A 132 -3.05 -3.88 2.76
N TYR A 133 -3.48 -3.36 3.92
CA TYR A 133 -3.24 -1.96 4.27
C TYR A 133 -1.75 -1.61 4.30
N ALA A 134 -0.89 -2.46 4.88
CA ALA A 134 0.54 -2.23 4.88
C ALA A 134 1.14 -2.26 3.45
N LEU A 135 0.66 -3.15 2.59
CA LEU A 135 1.09 -3.20 1.19
C LEU A 135 0.61 -1.97 0.40
N ASP A 136 -0.61 -1.51 0.64
CA ASP A 136 -1.23 -0.34 0.00
C ASP A 136 -0.49 0.96 0.38
N LEU A 137 0.11 1.02 1.56
CA LEU A 137 1.03 2.10 1.96
C LEU A 137 2.38 2.07 1.20
N GLY A 138 2.59 1.08 0.34
CA GLY A 138 3.76 0.95 -0.53
C GLY A 138 4.94 0.24 0.13
N PHE A 139 4.74 -0.47 1.25
CA PHE A 139 5.81 -1.26 1.83
C PHE A 139 6.13 -2.50 0.98
N HIS A 140 7.41 -2.77 0.79
CA HIS A 140 7.85 -3.98 0.08
C HIS A 140 7.53 -5.24 0.92
N PRO A 141 6.98 -6.32 0.34
CA PRO A 141 6.62 -7.52 1.08
C PRO A 141 7.76 -8.12 1.91
N GLU A 142 8.94 -8.27 1.31
CA GLU A 142 10.14 -8.77 2.01
C GLU A 142 10.57 -7.88 3.20
N TYR A 143 10.35 -6.57 3.09
CA TYR A 143 10.64 -5.66 4.19
C TYR A 143 9.68 -5.87 5.35
N LEU A 144 8.37 -5.91 5.06
CA LEU A 144 7.34 -6.18 6.08
C LEU A 144 7.58 -7.54 6.76
N ARG A 145 7.86 -8.59 5.98
CA ARG A 145 8.17 -9.93 6.51
C ARG A 145 9.31 -9.87 7.53
N LYS A 146 10.42 -9.22 7.21
CA LYS A 146 11.57 -9.10 8.12
C LYS A 146 11.25 -8.33 9.39
N VAL A 147 10.41 -7.30 9.30
CA VAL A 147 10.00 -6.51 10.48
C VAL A 147 9.05 -7.33 11.35
N ILE A 148 7.98 -7.86 10.75
CA ILE A 148 6.92 -8.59 11.46
C ILE A 148 7.44 -9.92 12.04
N ALA A 149 8.40 -10.60 11.39
CA ALA A 149 9.02 -11.81 11.90
C ALA A 149 9.74 -11.61 13.25
N ARG A 150 10.16 -10.39 13.59
CA ARG A 150 10.80 -10.07 14.88
C ARG A 150 9.80 -10.01 16.04
N HIS A 151 8.51 -10.07 15.74
CA HIS A 151 7.41 -10.00 16.70
C HIS A 151 6.73 -11.36 16.90
N SER A 152 7.44 -12.48 16.68
CA SER A 152 6.87 -13.84 16.79
C SER A 152 6.33 -14.19 18.19
N GLU A 153 6.88 -13.57 19.22
CA GLU A 153 6.46 -13.75 20.63
C GLU A 153 5.66 -12.55 21.17
N ALA A 154 5.39 -11.54 20.33
CA ALA A 154 4.68 -10.34 20.74
C ALA A 154 3.18 -10.61 20.94
N THR A 155 2.48 -9.76 21.69
CA THR A 155 1.01 -9.79 21.74
C THR A 155 0.39 -9.29 20.42
N GLU A 156 -0.92 -9.51 20.22
CA GLU A 156 -1.63 -8.91 19.09
C GLU A 156 -1.56 -7.38 19.11
N GLU A 157 -1.65 -6.76 20.29
CA GLU A 157 -1.54 -5.31 20.42
C GLU A 157 -0.16 -4.79 20.04
N GLU A 158 0.90 -5.47 20.48
CA GLU A 158 2.29 -5.11 20.16
C GLU A 158 2.57 -5.20 18.66
N LEU A 159 2.03 -6.24 18.00
CA LEU A 159 2.12 -6.37 16.54
C LEU A 159 1.38 -5.23 15.82
N ILE A 160 0.15 -4.92 16.24
CA ILE A 160 -0.65 -3.86 15.62
C ILE A 160 -0.02 -2.49 15.85
N GLU A 161 0.55 -2.26 17.03
CA GLU A 161 1.28 -1.03 17.33
C GLU A 161 2.54 -0.92 16.45
N GLU A 162 3.25 -2.01 16.15
CA GLU A 162 4.34 -1.99 15.17
C GLU A 162 3.85 -1.60 13.77
N LEU A 163 2.75 -2.19 13.30
CA LEU A 163 2.15 -1.81 12.03
C LEU A 163 1.72 -0.33 12.03
N ARG A 164 1.19 0.18 13.14
CA ARG A 164 0.81 1.59 13.29
C ARG A 164 2.03 2.49 13.24
N ARG A 165 3.12 2.13 13.91
CA ARG A 165 4.40 2.83 13.84
C ARG A 165 4.93 2.86 12.42
N LEU A 166 4.86 1.73 11.69
CA LEU A 166 5.24 1.69 10.28
C LEU A 166 4.38 2.62 9.45
N ALA A 167 3.06 2.57 9.58
CA ALA A 167 2.13 3.42 8.83
C ALA A 167 2.32 4.92 9.09
N ALA A 168 2.65 5.29 10.33
CA ALA A 168 2.92 6.68 10.70
C ALA A 168 4.28 7.20 10.20
N ARG A 169 5.16 6.34 9.66
CA ARG A 169 6.46 6.80 9.16
C ARG A 169 6.26 7.69 7.95
N PRO A 170 6.89 8.88 7.94
CA PRO A 170 6.77 9.76 6.80
C PRO A 170 7.31 9.05 5.56
N ALA A 171 6.58 9.18 4.45
CA ALA A 171 7.11 8.86 3.14
C ALA A 171 8.41 9.62 2.98
N ALA A 172 9.47 8.89 2.69
CA ALA A 172 10.76 9.49 2.52
C ALA A 172 10.92 9.80 0.97
N THR A 173 11.96 10.50 0.46
CA THR A 173 12.41 10.53 -1.01
C THR A 173 13.76 9.81 -1.46
N PHE A 174 13.79 8.64 -2.12
CA PHE A 174 15.04 7.87 -2.30
C PHE A 174 15.70 8.38 -3.58
N LYS A 175 17.02 8.53 -3.53
CA LYS A 175 17.81 8.74 -4.73
C LYS A 175 18.42 7.40 -5.11
N GLY A 176 18.23 7.03 -6.35
CA GLY A 176 18.70 5.78 -6.90
C GLY A 176 18.95 5.93 -8.38
N TRP A 177 19.39 4.82 -8.94
CA TRP A 177 19.64 4.68 -10.37
C TRP A 177 18.90 3.45 -10.87
N VAL A 178 18.39 3.56 -12.09
CA VAL A 178 17.78 2.46 -12.82
C VAL A 178 18.78 2.00 -13.87
N LEU A 179 19.22 0.75 -13.72
CA LEU A 179 20.06 0.09 -14.70
C LEU A 179 19.22 -0.30 -15.92
N LEU A 180 19.70 0.04 -17.11
CA LEU A 180 19.10 -0.39 -18.36
C LEU A 180 20.03 -1.38 -19.05
N LEU A 181 19.50 -2.59 -19.27
CA LEU A 181 20.22 -3.63 -19.99
C LEU A 181 20.24 -3.32 -21.49
N ASP A 182 19.12 -2.89 -22.03
CA ASP A 182 18.97 -2.55 -23.44
C ASP A 182 18.21 -1.23 -23.60
N VAL A 183 18.58 -0.46 -24.62
CA VAL A 183 18.01 0.87 -24.91
C VAL A 183 17.85 1.04 -26.42
N PRO A 184 16.60 1.01 -26.95
CA PRO A 184 16.36 1.06 -28.39
C PRO A 184 16.73 2.40 -29.05
N GLU A 185 16.83 3.51 -28.30
CA GLU A 185 17.17 4.84 -28.81
C GLU A 185 18.27 5.51 -27.97
N ARG A 186 19.43 4.85 -27.89
CA ARG A 186 20.53 5.25 -26.98
C ARG A 186 20.97 6.71 -27.13
N GLU A 187 21.08 7.20 -28.36
CA GLU A 187 21.50 8.57 -28.66
C GLU A 187 20.56 9.62 -28.05
N LEU A 188 19.25 9.35 -28.06
CA LEU A 188 18.24 10.23 -27.45
C LEU A 188 18.29 10.17 -25.92
N MET A 189 18.67 9.03 -25.35
CA MET A 189 18.84 8.89 -23.91
C MET A 189 20.10 9.58 -23.43
N GLU A 190 21.21 9.47 -24.15
CA GLU A 190 22.50 10.13 -23.83
C GLU A 190 22.40 11.66 -23.77
N GLN A 191 21.45 12.25 -24.51
CA GLN A 191 21.16 13.69 -24.46
C GLN A 191 20.41 14.12 -23.19
N ARG A 192 19.83 13.18 -22.43
CA ARG A 192 19.10 13.49 -21.20
C ARG A 192 20.08 13.77 -20.08
N SER A 193 19.85 14.87 -19.37
CA SER A 193 20.73 15.26 -18.26
C SER A 193 20.73 14.27 -17.07
N SER A 194 19.78 13.33 -17.01
CA SER A 194 19.69 12.25 -16.01
C SER A 194 20.39 10.97 -16.44
N TRP A 195 20.92 10.91 -17.66
CA TRP A 195 21.62 9.73 -18.17
C TRP A 195 22.94 9.52 -17.44
N ILE A 196 23.22 8.25 -17.14
CA ILE A 196 24.46 7.76 -16.56
C ILE A 196 25.05 6.77 -17.56
N ASP A 197 26.26 7.03 -18.02
CA ASP A 197 26.93 6.17 -18.98
C ASP A 197 27.24 4.78 -18.40
N PRO A 198 27.45 3.74 -19.25
CA PRO A 198 27.74 2.39 -18.79
C PRO A 198 28.92 2.27 -17.82
N THR A 199 29.96 3.10 -17.97
CA THR A 199 31.16 3.06 -17.14
C THR A 199 30.86 3.62 -15.76
N GLU A 200 30.18 4.77 -15.70
CA GLU A 200 29.75 5.35 -14.44
C GLU A 200 28.73 4.46 -13.72
N MET A 201 27.78 3.86 -14.43
CA MET A 201 26.82 2.92 -13.86
C MET A 201 27.53 1.69 -13.27
N ALA A 202 28.52 1.13 -13.97
CA ALA A 202 29.32 0.01 -13.46
C ALA A 202 30.06 0.39 -12.17
N ARG A 203 30.60 1.61 -12.09
CA ARG A 203 31.24 2.14 -10.88
C ARG A 203 30.25 2.26 -9.73
N LEU A 204 29.05 2.79 -9.98
CA LEU A 204 27.99 2.92 -8.97
C LEU A 204 27.55 1.54 -8.44
N MET A 205 27.36 0.55 -9.31
CA MET A 205 27.01 -0.82 -8.89
C MET A 205 28.09 -1.46 -8.03
N ARG A 206 29.37 -1.33 -8.42
CA ARG A 206 30.48 -1.84 -7.60
C ARG A 206 30.55 -1.16 -6.23
N SER A 207 30.21 0.12 -6.14
CA SER A 207 30.21 0.86 -4.87
C SER A 207 29.20 0.31 -3.85
N ILE A 208 28.14 -0.36 -4.31
CA ILE A 208 27.14 -1.02 -3.46
C ILE A 208 27.36 -2.55 -3.35
N GLY A 209 28.51 -3.06 -3.82
CA GLY A 209 28.86 -4.46 -3.75
C GLY A 209 28.15 -5.36 -4.77
N GLU A 210 27.56 -4.79 -5.82
CA GLU A 210 26.92 -5.53 -6.91
C GLU A 210 27.85 -5.65 -8.12
N GLN A 211 27.80 -6.78 -8.83
CA GLN A 211 28.54 -6.93 -10.08
C GLN A 211 27.72 -6.36 -11.27
N PRO A 212 28.29 -5.47 -12.09
CA PRO A 212 27.59 -4.93 -13.24
C PRO A 212 27.43 -6.01 -14.33
N PRO A 213 26.24 -6.14 -14.95
CA PRO A 213 26.06 -7.06 -16.06
C PRO A 213 26.91 -6.66 -17.27
N ARG A 214 27.42 -7.67 -17.99
CA ARG A 214 28.37 -7.47 -19.09
C ARG A 214 27.83 -6.62 -20.25
N ASN A 215 26.52 -6.65 -20.48
CA ASN A 215 25.86 -6.01 -21.61
C ASN A 215 24.98 -4.82 -21.18
N GLN A 216 25.34 -4.11 -20.09
CA GLN A 216 24.54 -2.94 -19.70
C GLN A 216 24.74 -1.77 -20.67
N SER A 217 23.64 -1.10 -20.98
CA SER A 217 23.62 0.05 -21.89
C SER A 217 23.76 1.39 -21.16
N GLY A 218 23.84 1.38 -19.83
CA GLY A 218 23.89 2.58 -18.98
C GLY A 218 22.67 2.62 -18.06
N GLY A 219 22.21 3.83 -17.72
CA GLY A 219 20.97 3.97 -16.98
C GLY A 219 20.60 5.39 -16.65
N PHE A 220 19.60 5.55 -15.80
CA PHE A 220 19.13 6.85 -15.36
C PHE A 220 19.33 7.04 -13.87
N GLY A 221 19.87 8.20 -13.48
CA GLY A 221 19.88 8.68 -12.11
C GLY A 221 18.77 9.70 -11.87
N SER A 222 18.14 9.67 -10.70
CA SER A 222 17.18 10.73 -10.37
C SER A 222 17.88 12.07 -10.13
N LYS A 223 17.61 13.06 -11.01
CA LYS A 223 17.72 14.48 -10.68
C LYS A 223 16.43 14.88 -9.94
N SER A 224 16.54 15.71 -8.91
CA SER A 224 15.46 15.96 -7.94
C SER A 224 14.11 16.26 -8.60
N ALA A 225 13.16 15.34 -8.41
CA ALA A 225 11.73 15.59 -8.51
C ALA A 225 11.07 14.82 -7.36
N GLN A 226 10.15 15.49 -6.65
CA GLN A 226 9.43 14.99 -5.48
C GLN A 226 8.70 13.67 -5.80
N GLY A 227 8.89 12.63 -4.99
CA GLY A 227 8.13 11.38 -5.10
C GLY A 227 8.79 10.15 -4.46
N THR A 228 8.21 9.69 -3.35
CA THR A 228 8.07 8.30 -2.82
C THR A 228 9.34 7.46 -2.49
N LYS A 229 9.50 6.98 -1.23
CA LYS A 229 10.62 6.15 -0.69
C LYS A 229 10.20 4.75 -0.24
N LEU A 230 10.84 3.73 -0.82
CA LEU A 230 10.94 2.33 -0.36
C LEU A 230 12.18 2.05 0.54
N PRO A 231 12.05 1.68 1.84
CA PRO A 231 13.18 1.59 2.76
C PRO A 231 14.30 0.64 2.31
N ARG A 232 15.55 1.11 2.40
CA ARG A 232 16.77 0.32 2.17
C ARG A 232 16.83 -0.88 3.13
N LEU A 233 16.81 -2.08 2.54
CA LEU A 233 17.26 -3.29 3.22
C LEU A 233 18.79 -3.19 3.40
N LYS A 234 19.25 -3.03 4.65
CA LYS A 234 20.64 -3.35 5.00
C LYS A 234 20.79 -4.87 4.92
N ARG A 235 21.76 -5.32 4.12
CA ARG A 235 22.23 -6.72 4.09
C ARG A 235 22.84 -7.08 5.44
#